data_AF-A0A366LEK2-F1
#
_entry.id   AF-A0A366LEK2-F1
#
_cell.length_a   1.000
_cell.length_b   1.000
_cell.length_c   1.000
_cell.angle_alpha   90.00
_cell.angle_beta   90.00
_cell.angle_gamma   90.00
#
_symmetry.space_group_name_H-M   'P 1'
#
loop_
_entity.id
_entity.type
_entity.pdbx_description
1 polymer ?
#
loop_
_entity_poly.entity_id
_entity_poly.type
_entity_poly.pdbx_seq_one_letter_code
_entity_poly.pdbx_strand_id
1 'polypeptide(L)' 'MQVTYFILLFTGLFLLGTYIHYRYTVKKGIAFRYKPLVLLIVIILFFVALYGSITQKPYNEILPFIG' A
#
# COMPACT_ATOMS: atom_id res chain seq x y z
N MET A 1 -17.19 -0.64 -6.58
CA MET A 1 -16.46 -1.78 -7.17
C MET A 1 -15.38 -1.33 -8.14
N GLN A 2 -15.70 -0.80 -9.32
CA GLN A 2 -14.68 -0.38 -10.32
C GLN A 2 -13.66 0.64 -9.78
N VAL A 3 -14.12 1.66 -9.06
CA VAL A 3 -13.26 2.67 -8.41
C VAL A 3 -12.32 2.05 -7.36
N THR A 4 -12.79 1.07 -6.59
CA THR A 4 -12.01 0.35 -5.57
C THR A 4 -10.85 -0.43 -6.20
N TYR A 5 -11.09 -1.09 -7.33
CA TYR A 5 -10.04 -1.80 -8.08
C TYR A 5 -9.02 -0.83 -8.69
N PHE A 6 -9.44 0.33 -9.20
CA PHE A 6 -8.52 1.36 -9.67
C PHE A 6 -7.64 1.88 -8.54
N ILE A 7 -8.20 2.16 -7.35
CA ILE A 7 -7.44 2.61 -6.19
C ILE A 7 -6.41 1.56 -5.77
N LEU A 8 -6.79 0.28 -5.72
CA LEU A 8 -5.86 -0.82 -5.42
C LEU A 8 -4.74 -0.89 -6.47
N LEU A 9 -5.08 -0.79 -7.76
CA LEU A 9 -4.09 -0.84 -8.83
C LEU A 9 -3.09 0.32 -8.75
N PHE A 10 -3.57 1.55 -8.58
CA PHE A 10 -2.71 2.73 -8.40
C PHE A 10 -1.84 2.63 -7.14
N THR A 11 -2.41 2.15 -6.03
CA THR A 11 -1.66 1.97 -4.78
C THR A 11 -0.58 0.90 -4.93
N GLY A 12 -0.88 -0.20 -5.62
CA GLY A 12 0.10 -1.24 -5.96
C GLY A 12 1.24 -0.72 -6.84
N LEU A 13 0.92 0.06 -7.89
CA LEU A 13 1.92 0.71 -8.73
C LEU A 13 2.79 1.69 -7.94
N PHE A 14 2.19 2.47 -7.03
CA PHE A 14 2.92 3.37 -6.14
C PHE A 14 3.90 2.61 -5.23
N LEU A 15 3.46 1.52 -4.59
CA LEU A 15 4.32 0.70 -3.73
C LEU A 15 5.47 0.06 -4.52
N LEU A 16 5.18 -0.48 -5.70
CA LEU A 16 6.18 -1.11 -6.57
C LEU A 16 7.20 -0.10 -7.08
N GLY A 17 6.74 1.07 -7.54
CA GLY A 17 7.61 2.17 -7.94
C GLY A 17 8.48 2.67 -6.79
N THR A 18 7.93 2.74 -5.58
CA THR A 18 8.68 3.15 -4.39
C THR A 18 9.73 2.12 -3.98
N TYR A 19 9.44 0.83 -4.12
CA TYR A 19 10.42 -0.24 -3.91
C TYR A 19 11.57 -0.20 -4.94
N ILE A 20 11.26 0.01 -6.21
CA ILE A 20 12.27 0.17 -7.27
C ILE A 20 13.12 1.41 -6.99
N HIS A 21 12.48 2.52 -6.58
CA HIS A 21 13.19 3.74 -6.22
C HIS A 21 14.12 3.53 -5.02
N TYR A 22 13.67 2.81 -3.99
CA TYR A 22 14.52 2.44 -2.85
C TYR A 22 15.76 1.64 -3.28
N ARG A 23 15.58 0.62 -4.12
CA ARG A 23 16.70 -0.15 -4.68
C ARG A 23 17.68 0.75 -5.45
N TYR A 24 17.15 1.68 -6.24
CA TYR A 24 17.95 2.63 -7.00
C TYR A 24 18.71 3.60 -6.08
N THR A 25 18.07 4.13 -5.04
CA THR A 25 18.69 5.07 -4.10
C THR A 25 19.81 4.40 -3.30
N VAL A 26 19.61 3.15 -2.87
CA VAL A 26 20.65 2.34 -2.20
C VAL A 26 21.83 2.09 -3.12
N LYS A 27 21.59 1.72 -4.39
CA LYS A 27 22.66 1.49 -5.37
C LYS A 27 23.49 2.75 -5.66
N LYS A 28 22.88 3.93 -5.61
CA LYS A 28 23.54 5.22 -5.89
C LYS A 28 24.02 5.96 -4.65
N GLY A 29 23.83 5.41 -3.45
CA GLY A 29 24.21 6.05 -2.19
C GLY A 29 23.47 7.37 -1.91
N ILE A 30 22.30 7.57 -2.51
CA ILE A 30 21.48 8.79 -2.34
C ILE A 30 20.42 8.58 -1.26
N ALA A 31 20.07 9.65 -0.55
CA ALA A 31 19.07 9.59 0.52
C ALA A 31 17.68 9.24 -0.03
N PHE A 32 17.05 8.22 0.56
CA PHE A 32 15.69 7.84 0.23
C PHE A 32 14.69 8.80 0.89
N ARG A 33 13.82 9.42 0.09
CA ARG A 33 12.97 10.54 0.52
C ARG A 33 11.87 10.15 1.50
N TYR A 34 11.36 8.92 1.45
CA TYR A 34 10.20 8.52 2.26
C TYR A 34 10.63 7.97 3.63
N LYS A 35 9.91 8.37 4.68
CA LYS A 35 10.11 7.81 6.02
C LYS A 35 9.69 6.32 6.03
N PRO A 36 10.56 5.39 6.48
CA PRO A 36 10.27 3.96 6.45
C PRO A 36 8.96 3.57 7.15
N LEU A 37 8.64 4.22 8.28
CA LEU A 37 7.41 3.98 9.04
C LEU A 37 6.14 4.30 8.24
N VAL A 38 6.14 5.41 7.50
CA VAL A 38 4.98 5.80 6.69
C VAL A 38 4.76 4.78 5.57
N LEU A 39 5.86 4.32 4.95
CA LEU A 39 5.78 3.30 3.90
C LEU A 39 5.20 1.99 4.43
N LEU A 40 5.61 1.57 5.63
CA LEU A 40 5.12 0.37 6.30
C LEU A 40 3.62 0.45 6.59
N ILE A 41 3.13 1.61 7.05
CA ILE A 41 1.69 1.84 7.28
C ILE A 41 0.91 1.71 5.96
N VAL A 42 1.39 2.33 4.87
CA VAL A 42 0.73 2.27 3.56
C VAL A 42 0.69 0.83 3.02
N ILE A 43 1.76 0.07 3.21
CA ILE A 43 1.82 -1.34 2.81
C ILE A 43 0.79 -2.18 3.57
N ILE A 44 0.69 -2.01 4.90
CA ILE A 44 -0.28 -2.74 5.72
C ILE A 44 -1.71 -2.38 5.30
N LEU A 45 -2.02 -1.09 5.15
CA LEU A 45 -3.34 -0.64 4.68
C LEU A 45 -3.68 -1.20 3.29
N PHE A 46 -2.70 -1.27 2.38
CA PHE A 46 -2.88 -1.87 1.07
C PHE A 46 -3.23 -3.36 1.16
N PHE A 47 -2.52 -4.14 1.98
CA PHE A 47 -2.85 -5.56 2.17
C PHE A 47 -4.23 -5.78 2.78
N VAL A 48 -4.62 -4.94 3.75
CA VAL A 48 -5.96 -5.01 4.36
C VAL A 48 -7.05 -4.70 3.31
N ALA A 49 -6.85 -3.65 2.51
CA ALA A 49 -7.76 -3.31 1.42
C ALA A 49 -7.85 -4.42 0.36
N LEU A 50 -6.71 -5.05 0.03
CA LEU A 50 -6.64 -6.15 -0.92
C LEU A 50 -7.35 -7.41 -0.37
N TYR A 51 -7.16 -7.74 0.90
CA TYR A 51 -7.86 -8.83 1.57
C TYR A 51 -9.38 -8.62 1.57
N GLY A 52 -9.84 -7.41 1.90
CA GLY A 52 -11.26 -7.08 1.83
C GLY A 52 -11.85 -7.19 0.44
N SER A 53 -11.10 -6.75 -0.57
CA SER A 53 -11.52 -6.84 -1.95
C SER A 53 -11.62 -8.28 -2.46
N ILE A 54 -10.76 -9.19 -2.00
CA ILE A 54 -10.79 -10.61 -2.37
C ILE A 54 -11.94 -11.33 -1.66
N THR A 55 -12.09 -11.08 -0.35
CA THR A 55 -13.09 -11.75 0.47
C THR A 55 -14.51 -11.19 0.32
N GLN A 56 -14.68 -10.10 -0.44
CA GLN A 56 -15.94 -9.38 -0.63
C GLN A 56 -16.59 -8.97 0.70
N LYS A 57 -15.79 -8.87 1.78
CA LYS A 57 -16.25 -8.46 3.10
C LYS A 57 -16.29 -6.93 3.19
N PRO A 58 -17.32 -6.36 3.83
CA PRO A 58 -17.37 -4.92 4.08
C PRO A 58 -16.23 -4.49 5.02
N TYR A 59 -15.74 -3.27 4.82
CA TYR A 59 -14.57 -2.72 5.54
C TYR A 59 -14.70 -2.82 7.07
N ASN A 60 -15.91 -2.63 7.59
CA ASN A 60 -16.23 -2.69 9.03
C ASN A 60 -16.04 -4.09 9.64
N GLU A 61 -16.14 -5.16 8.86
CA GLU A 61 -15.87 -6.53 9.34
C GLU A 61 -14.38 -6.86 9.36
N ILE A 62 -13.59 -6.16 8.55
CA ILE A 62 -12.15 -6.44 8.39
C ILE A 62 -11.34 -5.65 9.43
N LEU A 63 -11.81 -4.47 9.82
CA LEU A 63 -11.20 -3.61 10.83
C LEU A 63 -12.27 -3.11 11.84
N PRO A 64 -12.80 -4.00 12.70
CA PRO A 64 -13.92 -3.65 13.60
C PRO A 64 -13.57 -2.64 14.70
N PHE A 65 -12.30 -2.26 14.83
CA PHE A 65 -11.77 -1.31 15.82
C PHE A 65 -11.59 0.10 15.28
N ILE A 66 -11.88 0.33 13.99
CA ILE A 66 -11.98 1.66 13.38
C ILE A 66 -13.48 1.88 13.11
N GLY A 67 -14.21 2.21 14.18
CA GLY A 67 -15.63 2.55 14.18
C GLY A 67 -15.81 3.98 14.66
#